data_AF-A0A931HH56-F1
#
_entry.id   AF-A0A931HH56-F1
#
_cell.length_a   1.000
_cell.length_b   1.000
_cell.length_c   1.000
_cell.angle_alpha   90.00
_cell.angle_beta   90.00
_cell.angle_gamma   90.00
#
_symmetry.space_group_name_H-M   'P 1'
#
loop_
_entity.id
_entity.type
_entity.pdbx_description
1 polymer ?
#
loop_
_entity_poly.entity_id
_entity_poly.type
_entity_poly.pdbx_seq_one_letter_code
_entity_poly.pdbx_strand_id
1 'polypeptide(L)' 'MNDEKQETHVKRALSALDKIQDRLENELDSRPPVSEKDAGYRSGISEALVCVMEMRRSLTN' A
#
# COMPACT_ATOMS: atom_id res chain seq x y z
N MET A 1 -14.28 -26.80 -3.43
CA MET A 1 -14.26 -26.17 -2.08
C MET A 1 -12.93 -25.50 -1.74
N ASN A 2 -11.88 -25.67 -2.56
CA ASN A 2 -10.60 -24.97 -2.38
C ASN A 2 -10.60 -23.58 -3.05
N ASP A 3 -11.31 -23.45 -4.17
CA ASP A 3 -11.38 -22.22 -4.98
C ASP A 3 -12.11 -21.08 -4.26
N GLU A 4 -13.22 -21.37 -3.58
CA GLU A 4 -13.99 -20.37 -2.81
C GLU A 4 -13.19 -19.82 -1.62
N LYS A 5 -12.44 -20.69 -0.93
CA LYS A 5 -11.55 -20.24 0.16
C LYS A 5 -10.46 -19.32 -0.39
N GLN A 6 -9.78 -19.73 -1.46
CA GLN A 6 -8.74 -18.93 -2.12
C GLN A 6 -9.27 -17.55 -2.54
N GLU A 7 -10.46 -17.51 -3.14
CA GLU A 7 -11.12 -16.27 -3.55
C GLU A 7 -11.39 -15.33 -2.36
N THR A 8 -11.87 -15.86 -1.23
CA THR A 8 -12.08 -15.03 -0.02
C THR A 8 -10.77 -14.51 0.58
N HIS A 9 -9.67 -15.25 0.47
CA HIS A 9 -8.35 -14.79 0.93
C HIS A 9 -7.81 -13.65 0.06
N VAL A 10 -7.92 -13.77 -1.26
CA VAL A 10 -7.51 -12.71 -2.21
C VAL A 10 -8.33 -11.44 -1.98
N LYS A 11 -9.66 -11.54 -1.83
CA LYS A 11 -10.51 -10.38 -1.53
C LYS A 11 -10.12 -9.67 -0.24
N ARG A 12 -9.80 -10.41 0.83
CA ARG A 12 -9.32 -9.84 2.10
C ARG A 12 -7.96 -9.18 1.95
N ALA A 13 -7.04 -9.81 1.22
CA ALA A 13 -5.71 -9.26 0.97
C ALA A 13 -5.79 -7.95 0.17
N LEU A 14 -6.59 -7.90 -0.89
CA LEU A 14 -6.83 -6.69 -1.67
C LEU A 14 -7.40 -5.56 -0.81
N SER A 15 -8.42 -5.85 0.02
CA SER A 15 -8.98 -4.84 0.94
C SER A 15 -7.97 -4.35 1.98
N ALA A 16 -7.06 -5.21 2.45
CA ALA A 16 -5.98 -4.79 3.34
C ALA A 16 -4.97 -3.89 2.63
N LEU A 17 -4.60 -4.23 1.39
CA LEU A 17 -3.69 -3.43 0.57
C LEU A 17 -4.28 -2.04 0.26
N ASP A 18 -5.57 -1.95 -0.07
CA ASP A 18 -6.24 -0.66 -0.29
C ASP A 18 -6.17 0.24 0.96
N LYS A 19 -6.40 -0.33 2.14
CA LYS A 19 -6.30 0.42 3.41
C LYS A 19 -4.88 0.86 3.74
N ILE A 20 -3.87 0.07 3.35
CA ILE A 20 -2.47 0.44 3.56
C ILE A 20 -2.09 1.56 2.59
N GLN A 21 -2.49 1.43 1.32
CA GLN A 21 -2.29 2.46 0.30
C GLN A 21 -2.86 3.80 0.76
N ASP A 22 -4.14 3.84 1.12
CA ASP A 22 -4.83 5.06 1.59
C ASP A 22 -4.11 5.72 2.77
N ARG A 23 -3.63 4.91 3.74
CA ARG A 23 -2.88 5.44 4.88
C ARG A 23 -1.53 6.06 4.49
N LEU A 24 -0.81 5.44 3.55
CA LEU A 24 0.49 5.94 3.09
C LEU A 24 0.34 7.20 2.24
N GLU A 25 -0.69 7.27 1.38
CA GLU A 25 -1.04 8.46 0.61
C GLU A 25 -1.40 9.63 1.55
N ASN A 26 -2.28 9.38 2.53
CA ASN A 26 -2.64 10.38 3.54
C ASN A 26 -1.42 10.86 4.37
N GLU A 27 -0.49 9.97 4.70
CA GLU A 27 0.73 10.34 5.43
C GLU A 27 1.62 11.26 4.59
N LEU A 28 1.77 10.98 3.28
CA LEU A 28 2.47 11.86 2.35
C LEU A 28 1.79 13.22 2.23
N ASP A 29 0.48 13.28 2.15
CA ASP A 29 -0.24 14.56 2.04
C ASP A 29 -0.13 15.39 3.31
N SER A 30 -0.11 14.74 4.48
CA SER A 30 -0.07 15.41 5.78
C SER A 30 1.30 16.02 6.15
N ARG A 31 2.39 15.57 5.53
CA ARG A 31 3.76 15.98 5.90
C ARG A 31 4.51 16.66 4.76
N PRO A 32 4.41 17.99 4.60
CA PRO A 32 5.22 18.69 3.60
C PRO A 32 6.72 18.51 3.86
N PRO A 33 7.59 18.49 2.83
CA PRO A 33 9.03 18.28 2.98
C PRO A 33 9.70 19.57 3.48
N VAL A 34 9.54 19.88 4.77
CA VAL A 34 10.13 21.06 5.41
C VAL A 34 11.57 20.83 5.87
N SER A 35 12.04 19.57 5.96
CA SER A 35 13.41 19.22 6.31
C SER A 35 13.93 18.01 5.51
N GLU A 36 15.25 17.82 5.51
CA GLU A 36 15.90 16.63 4.90
C GLU A 36 15.42 15.32 5.54
N LYS A 37 15.15 15.34 6.85
CA LYS A 37 14.52 14.22 7.56
C LYS A 37 13.14 13.90 7.00
N ASP A 38 12.33 14.92 6.71
CA ASP A 38 11.01 14.74 6.13
C ASP A 38 11.10 14.25 4.69
N ALA A 39 12.09 14.72 3.92
CA ALA A 39 12.35 14.21 2.58
C ALA A 39 12.70 12.71 2.60
N GLY A 40 13.60 12.27 3.50
CA GLY A 40 13.94 10.86 3.67
C GLY A 40 12.75 10.00 4.12
N TYR A 41 11.95 10.50 5.07
CA TYR A 41 10.73 9.81 5.52
C TYR A 41 9.70 9.65 4.38
N ARG A 42 9.47 10.70 3.59
CA ARG A 42 8.60 10.67 2.41
C ARG A 42 9.13 9.72 1.32
N SER A 43 10.45 9.64 1.14
CA SER A 43 11.06 8.66 0.22
C SER A 43 10.70 7.24 0.64
N GLY A 44 10.87 6.91 1.93
CA GLY A 44 10.50 5.60 2.47
C GLY A 44 9.01 5.28 2.32
N ILE A 45 8.13 6.26 2.50
CA ILE A 45 6.68 6.06 2.26
C ILE A 45 6.41 5.81 0.78
N SER A 46 7.07 6.55 -0.12
CA SER A 46 6.93 6.37 -1.56
C SER A 46 7.38 4.98 -2.02
N GLU A 47 8.49 4.48 -1.48
CA GLU A 47 8.98 3.11 -1.73
C GLU A 47 7.98 2.06 -1.22
N ALA A 48 7.44 2.23 -0.01
CA ALA A 48 6.43 1.33 0.53
C ALA A 48 5.14 1.32 -0.33
N LEU A 49 4.73 2.47 -0.88
CA LEU A 49 3.60 2.57 -1.81
C LEU A 49 3.82 1.77 -3.09
N VAL A 50 5.02 1.84 -3.68
CA VAL A 50 5.37 1.03 -4.86
C VAL A 50 5.19 -0.46 -4.54
N CYS A 51 5.72 -0.95 -3.43
CA CYS A 51 5.56 -2.35 -3.03
C CYS A 51 4.09 -2.76 -2.84
N VAL A 52 3.26 -1.89 -2.25
CA VAL A 52 1.81 -2.15 -2.08
C VAL A 52 1.12 -2.27 -3.44
N MET A 53 1.42 -1.37 -4.37
CA MET A 53 0.85 -1.38 -5.72
C MET A 53 1.29 -2.61 -6.53
N GLU A 54 2.53 -3.05 -6.37
CA GLU A 54 3.06 -4.27 -6.99
C GLU A 54 2.38 -5.53 -6.46
N MET A 55 2.22 -5.66 -5.13
CA MET A 55 1.50 -6.78 -4.51
C MET A 55 0.03 -6.80 -4.91
N ARG A 56 -0.60 -5.63 -4.99
CA ARG A 56 -1.99 -5.53 -5.43
C ARG A 56 -2.13 -6.02 -6.87
N ARG A 57 -1.22 -5.60 -7.76
CA ARG A 57 -1.18 -6.03 -9.16
C ARG A 57 -0.97 -7.54 -9.29
N SER A 58 -0.14 -8.16 -8.45
CA SER A 58 0.11 -9.61 -8.49
C SER A 58 -1.08 -10.45 -8.01
N LEU A 59 -1.99 -9.87 -7.23
CA LEU A 59 -3.22 -10.51 -6.77
C LEU A 59 -4.42 -10.31 -7.70
N THR A 60 -4.33 -9.37 -8.65
CA THR A 60 -5.38 -9.08 -9.65
C THR A 60 -5.08 -9.61 -11.05
N ASN A 61 -3.83 -10.00 -11.31
CA ASN A 61 -3.37 -10.59 -12.58
C ASN A 61 -3.32 -12.12 -12.49
#